data_AF-A0A8H3FEA0-F1
#
_entry.id   AF-A0A8H3FEA0-F1
#
_cell.length_a   1.000
_cell.length_b   1.000
_cell.length_c   1.000
_cell.angle_alpha   90.00
_cell.angle_beta   90.00
_cell.angle_gamma   90.00
#
_symmetry.space_group_name_H-M   'P 1'
#
loop_
_entity.id
_entity.type
_entity.pdbx_description
1 polymer ?
#
loop_
_entity_poly.entity_id
_entity_poly.type
_entity_poly.pdbx_seq_one_letter_code
_entity_poly.pdbx_strand_id
1 'polypeptide(L)'
;MTKPMDGRSDDERTPLLDSVRTQEDTASVNEDATFSSSTSQRTSNEMSEPINLVQVLLLCTVGLAEPLAMFCIFPFINQMIFTSGNIKESDVGFWSGLIESLFAIVEMSVMVFYGRAADRIAQLLDPVKRFGKWSAFDVLVVFSPEAGHPSSPTHTSVRQVKRVTLFEALNNSSLLGGLLARPADVYPGLFRNVGLFRQFPYALPTMIAGALCFLAVLVSALFLRETLHRDPSVKDQFQATSTWEILKAPGVAAVLLLSGHIMFQAIGFQSTLLVAWFTSIDLCGFSFSERNIAIFMLIIAGSQAAYMLLVFPMLHRRFGTVGVLWGCAIAWPFTIMTFPLFNVFLRNGWNGLFWACASIIWPISSGVMMTIAAMQLCVRSVSPSKQTLATTNALAMTVNAGVKAISPAIFTSLWALGVRLQWLNGQFGFIVVIPFTALLPVTLLWLPETVKRENASKKVEDSS
;
A
#
# COMPACT_ATOMS: atom_id res chain seq x y z
N MET A 1 81.39 31.72 28.87
CA MET A 1 81.12 30.51 28.05
C MET A 1 79.90 29.83 28.64
N THR A 2 78.78 29.52 28.01
CA THR A 2 78.26 29.59 26.62
C THR A 2 76.76 29.33 26.74
N LYS A 3 75.94 30.14 26.06
CA LYS A 3 74.54 29.84 25.63
C LYS A 3 74.63 28.86 24.40
N PRO A 4 73.55 28.37 23.72
CA PRO A 4 72.09 28.48 23.94
C PRO A 4 71.17 27.28 23.45
N MET A 5 69.83 27.49 23.55
CA MET A 5 68.68 27.06 22.68
C MET A 5 68.29 25.56 22.60
N ASP A 6 67.04 25.08 22.46
CA ASP A 6 65.63 25.59 22.38
C ASP A 6 64.69 24.33 22.37
N GLY A 7 63.38 24.46 22.67
CA GLY A 7 62.34 23.49 22.23
C GLY A 7 61.30 22.90 23.23
N ARG A 8 60.19 23.62 23.43
CA ARG A 8 58.73 23.23 23.42
C ARG A 8 58.11 22.04 24.23
N SER A 9 56.81 22.27 24.58
CA SER A 9 55.68 21.42 25.07
C SER A 9 55.48 21.35 26.60
N ASP A 10 54.44 22.00 27.17
CA ASP A 10 53.00 21.59 27.37
C ASP A 10 52.86 20.80 28.69
N ASP A 11 51.85 20.87 29.56
CA ASP A 11 50.70 21.73 29.85
C ASP A 11 50.15 21.16 31.21
N GLU A 12 49.71 22.00 32.15
CA GLU A 12 48.66 21.71 33.16
C GLU A 12 48.64 22.79 34.26
N ARG A 13 47.53 23.51 34.36
CA ARG A 13 47.19 24.44 35.45
C ARG A 13 45.88 24.01 36.10
N THR A 14 45.94 23.78 37.41
CA THR A 14 44.79 23.95 38.33
C THR A 14 45.27 24.53 39.66
N PRO A 15 44.69 25.65 40.12
CA PRO A 15 44.55 25.96 41.56
C PRO A 15 43.06 26.25 41.90
N LEU A 16 42.47 25.66 42.95
CA LEU A 16 42.51 25.94 44.41
C LEU A 16 41.63 27.12 44.88
N LEU A 17 41.07 26.95 46.11
CA LEU A 17 40.42 27.92 47.05
C LEU A 17 38.88 28.10 46.93
N ASP A 18 38.11 28.36 48.00
CA ASP A 18 38.23 28.23 49.46
C ASP A 18 36.87 28.60 50.10
N SER A 19 36.65 28.15 51.33
CA SER A 19 35.88 28.80 52.42
C SER A 19 34.34 29.01 52.41
N VAL A 20 33.69 28.36 53.41
CA VAL A 20 32.86 28.93 54.50
C VAL A 20 31.62 29.80 54.14
N ARG A 21 30.39 29.34 54.49
CA ARG A 21 29.60 29.69 55.71
C ARG A 21 28.10 29.33 55.59
N THR A 22 27.54 28.90 56.71
CA THR A 22 26.14 28.53 57.00
C THR A 22 25.24 29.74 57.34
N GLN A 23 23.92 29.60 57.05
CA GLN A 23 22.73 30.26 57.67
C GLN A 23 22.55 31.79 57.45
N GLU A 24 21.35 32.39 57.26
CA GLU A 24 19.94 31.97 57.33
C GLU A 24 19.05 33.03 56.60
N ASP A 25 17.77 32.69 56.39
CA ASP A 25 16.59 33.54 56.16
C ASP A 25 16.01 33.88 54.75
N THR A 26 14.98 33.09 54.44
CA THR A 26 13.61 33.44 53.99
C THR A 26 13.20 33.45 52.50
N ALA A 27 12.14 32.66 52.25
CA ALA A 27 11.13 32.71 51.20
C ALA A 27 11.46 32.16 49.78
N SER A 28 11.00 30.93 49.49
CA SER A 28 9.86 30.63 48.59
C SER A 28 9.97 29.28 47.85
N VAL A 29 8.84 28.56 47.81
CA VAL A 29 8.43 27.47 46.90
C VAL A 29 9.11 26.08 47.03
N ASN A 30 8.40 25.16 47.69
CA ASN A 30 8.53 23.70 47.51
C ASN A 30 7.18 23.18 46.98
N GLU A 31 6.95 23.26 45.66
CA GLU A 31 5.79 22.63 44.98
C GLU A 31 6.20 21.65 43.87
N ASP A 32 7.45 21.65 43.40
CA ASP A 32 7.88 20.81 42.26
C ASP A 32 8.29 19.37 42.62
N ALA A 33 8.55 19.07 43.90
CA ALA A 33 9.10 17.77 44.30
C ALA A 33 8.04 16.66 44.49
N THR A 34 6.74 17.00 44.55
CA THR A 34 5.66 16.02 44.79
C THR A 34 4.93 15.61 43.50
N PHE A 35 5.09 16.35 42.40
CA PHE A 35 4.50 16.03 41.10
C PHE A 35 5.32 15.00 40.30
N SER A 36 6.64 14.94 40.55
CA SER A 36 7.55 14.01 39.87
C SER A 36 7.45 12.57 40.38
N SER A 37 7.10 12.36 41.66
CA SER A 37 6.97 11.02 42.25
C SER A 37 5.68 10.30 41.85
N SER A 38 4.57 11.03 41.66
CA SER A 38 3.29 10.48 41.19
C SER A 38 3.26 10.20 39.68
N THR A 39 4.02 10.97 38.90
CA THR A 39 4.18 10.76 37.45
C THR A 39 5.08 9.56 37.14
N SER A 40 6.14 9.36 37.93
CA SER A 40 7.07 8.23 37.76
C SER A 40 6.51 6.88 38.20
N GLN A 41 5.56 6.86 39.15
CA GLN A 41 4.82 5.64 39.52
C GLN A 41 3.73 5.24 38.51
N ARG A 42 3.22 6.16 37.69
CA ARG A 42 2.19 5.84 36.68
C ARG A 42 2.77 5.21 35.41
N THR A 43 4.01 5.52 35.07
CA THR A 43 4.67 4.99 33.86
C THR A 43 5.24 3.58 34.02
N SER A 44 5.34 3.06 35.25
CA SER A 44 5.87 1.70 35.51
C SER A 44 4.81 0.61 35.59
N ASN A 45 3.52 0.96 35.59
CA ASN A 45 2.42 0.00 35.76
C ASN A 45 1.63 -0.33 34.47
N GLU A 46 1.98 0.26 33.34
CA GLU A 46 1.54 -0.22 32.02
C GLU A 46 2.38 -1.45 31.60
N MET A 47 2.36 -2.50 32.41
CA MET A 47 2.77 -3.82 31.94
C MET A 47 1.80 -4.23 30.84
N SER A 48 2.36 -4.37 29.64
CA SER A 48 1.69 -4.62 28.36
C SER A 48 0.63 -5.73 28.46
N GLU A 49 -0.63 -5.35 28.33
CA GLU A 49 -1.73 -6.29 28.21
C GLU A 49 -1.48 -7.18 26.96
N PRO A 50 -1.56 -8.51 27.06
CA PRO A 50 -1.26 -9.39 25.93
C PRO A 50 -2.25 -9.16 24.80
N ILE A 51 -1.74 -8.85 23.61
CA ILE A 51 -2.53 -8.59 22.40
C ILE A 51 -3.52 -9.74 22.18
N ASN A 52 -4.81 -9.43 22.16
CA ASN A 52 -5.85 -10.42 21.91
C ASN A 52 -5.79 -10.88 20.45
N LEU A 53 -5.12 -12.01 20.20
CA LEU A 53 -4.91 -12.56 18.87
C LEU A 53 -6.20 -12.83 18.11
N VAL A 54 -7.28 -13.17 18.81
CA VAL A 54 -8.59 -13.39 18.17
C VAL A 54 -9.10 -12.09 17.57
N GLN A 55 -8.95 -10.96 18.27
CA GLN A 55 -9.35 -9.64 17.77
C GLN A 55 -8.52 -9.21 16.56
N VAL A 56 -7.22 -9.46 16.59
CA VAL A 56 -6.33 -9.17 15.44
C VAL A 56 -6.71 -10.02 14.23
N LEU A 57 -6.94 -11.33 14.42
CA LEU A 57 -7.29 -12.23 13.32
C LEU A 57 -8.67 -11.91 12.72
N LEU A 58 -9.64 -11.52 13.55
CA LEU A 58 -10.93 -11.02 13.10
C LEU A 58 -10.77 -9.75 12.28
N LEU A 59 -10.00 -8.77 12.78
CA LEU A 59 -9.74 -7.52 12.06
C LEU A 59 -9.06 -7.77 10.70
N CYS A 60 -8.08 -8.68 10.64
CA CYS A 60 -7.46 -9.08 9.38
C CYS A 60 -8.51 -9.66 8.43
N THR A 61 -9.35 -10.58 8.89
CA THR A 61 -10.40 -11.22 8.06
C THR A 61 -11.35 -10.19 7.44
N VAL A 62 -11.63 -9.10 8.16
CA VAL A 62 -12.52 -8.02 7.72
C VAL A 62 -11.82 -7.10 6.73
N GLY A 63 -10.57 -6.73 7.00
CA GLY A 63 -9.74 -5.97 6.06
C GLY A 63 -9.54 -6.66 4.72
N LEU A 64 -9.69 -7.98 4.69
CA LEU A 64 -9.55 -8.80 3.49
C LEU A 64 -10.81 -8.82 2.59
N ALA A 65 -11.96 -8.36 3.10
CA ALA A 65 -13.19 -8.32 2.31
C ALA A 65 -13.16 -7.24 1.22
N GLU A 66 -12.53 -6.10 1.49
CA GLU A 66 -12.38 -4.99 0.54
C GLU A 66 -11.59 -5.38 -0.71
N PRO A 67 -10.35 -5.90 -0.63
CA PRO A 67 -9.62 -6.33 -1.81
C PRO A 67 -10.35 -7.47 -2.53
N LEU A 68 -11.00 -8.39 -1.81
CA LEU A 68 -11.79 -9.43 -2.45
C LEU A 68 -12.89 -8.85 -3.35
N ALA A 69 -13.63 -7.84 -2.87
CA ALA A 69 -14.68 -7.19 -3.65
C ALA A 69 -14.12 -6.48 -4.88
N MET A 70 -12.99 -5.76 -4.74
CA MET A 70 -12.36 -5.03 -5.83
C MET A 70 -11.77 -5.97 -6.89
N PHE A 71 -10.95 -6.94 -6.47
CA PHE A 71 -10.20 -7.76 -7.42
C PHE A 71 -11.09 -8.80 -8.11
N CYS A 72 -12.20 -9.26 -7.49
CA CYS A 72 -13.03 -10.33 -8.06
C CYS A 72 -13.52 -10.07 -9.49
N ILE A 73 -13.67 -8.80 -9.89
CA ILE A 73 -14.21 -8.41 -11.19
C ILE A 73 -13.16 -8.45 -12.32
N PHE A 74 -11.88 -8.25 -12.00
CA PHE A 74 -10.82 -8.05 -12.99
C PHE A 74 -10.62 -9.20 -13.98
N PRO A 75 -10.76 -10.49 -13.59
CA PRO A 75 -10.62 -11.58 -14.55
C PRO A 75 -11.65 -11.57 -15.67
N PHE A 76 -12.82 -10.95 -15.47
CA PHE A 76 -13.93 -11.04 -16.41
C PHE A 76 -14.51 -9.70 -16.86
N ILE A 77 -14.15 -8.57 -16.26
CA ILE A 77 -14.75 -7.25 -16.58
C ILE A 77 -14.69 -6.94 -18.08
N ASN A 78 -13.55 -7.16 -18.73
CA ASN A 78 -13.37 -6.86 -20.15
C ASN A 78 -14.23 -7.78 -21.03
N GLN A 79 -14.25 -9.08 -20.75
CA GLN A 79 -15.12 -10.04 -21.46
C GLN A 79 -16.60 -9.73 -21.24
N MET A 80 -16.98 -9.33 -20.03
CA MET A 80 -18.34 -8.94 -19.67
C MET A 80 -18.80 -7.72 -20.48
N ILE A 81 -17.97 -6.68 -20.58
CA ILE A 81 -18.26 -5.48 -21.38
C ILE A 81 -18.39 -5.84 -22.86
N PHE A 82 -17.48 -6.66 -23.39
CA PHE A 82 -17.50 -7.07 -24.79
C PHE A 82 -18.78 -7.85 -25.14
N THR A 83 -19.13 -8.84 -24.34
CA THR A 83 -20.27 -9.74 -24.61
C THR A 83 -21.62 -9.12 -24.25
N SER A 84 -21.73 -8.46 -23.09
CA SER A 84 -22.99 -7.93 -22.57
C SER A 84 -23.28 -6.52 -23.07
N GLY A 85 -22.24 -5.73 -23.36
CA GLY A 85 -22.39 -4.37 -23.85
C GLY A 85 -22.56 -4.25 -25.36
N ASN A 86 -22.37 -5.33 -26.11
CA ASN A 86 -22.35 -5.33 -27.59
C ASN A 86 -21.42 -4.24 -28.16
N ILE A 87 -20.24 -4.10 -27.55
CA ILE A 87 -19.26 -3.05 -27.83
C ILE A 87 -18.15 -3.66 -28.69
N LYS A 88 -17.58 -2.86 -29.61
CA LYS A 88 -16.39 -3.26 -30.37
C LYS A 88 -15.23 -3.55 -29.41
N GLU A 89 -14.46 -4.59 -29.71
CA GLU A 89 -13.33 -4.99 -28.88
C GLU A 89 -12.29 -3.87 -28.67
N SER A 90 -12.08 -3.03 -29.70
CA SER A 90 -11.22 -1.84 -29.65
C SER A 90 -11.62 -0.81 -28.60
N ASP A 91 -12.87 -0.85 -28.16
CA ASP A 91 -13.48 0.16 -27.29
C ASP A 91 -13.63 -0.36 -25.86
N VAL A 92 -13.42 -1.66 -25.63
CA VAL A 92 -13.58 -2.31 -24.33
C VAL A 92 -12.70 -1.64 -23.28
N GLY A 93 -11.45 -1.31 -23.63
CA GLY A 93 -10.52 -0.62 -22.73
C GLY A 93 -11.06 0.71 -22.21
N PHE A 94 -11.66 1.53 -23.09
CA PHE A 94 -12.25 2.81 -22.69
C PHE A 94 -13.33 2.63 -21.62
N TRP A 95 -14.21 1.64 -21.79
CA TRP A 95 -15.30 1.38 -20.86
C TRP A 95 -14.85 0.71 -19.56
N SER A 96 -13.90 -0.24 -19.61
CA SER A 96 -13.40 -0.88 -18.39
C SER A 96 -12.67 0.12 -17.50
N GLY A 97 -11.82 0.98 -18.07
CA GLY A 97 -11.18 2.04 -17.29
C GLY A 97 -12.15 3.04 -16.68
N LEU A 98 -13.23 3.40 -17.37
CA LEU A 98 -14.28 4.24 -16.78
C LEU A 98 -15.00 3.56 -15.61
N ILE A 99 -15.26 2.25 -15.71
CA ILE A 99 -15.88 1.49 -14.61
C ILE A 99 -14.92 1.42 -13.41
N GLU A 100 -13.64 1.15 -13.64
CA GLU A 100 -12.63 1.14 -12.57
C GLU A 100 -12.46 2.51 -11.91
N SER A 101 -12.40 3.57 -12.70
CA SER A 101 -12.38 4.96 -12.22
C SER A 101 -13.64 5.32 -11.42
N LEU A 102 -14.82 4.92 -11.91
CA LEU A 102 -16.08 5.18 -11.23
C LEU A 102 -16.14 4.44 -9.89
N PHE A 103 -15.68 3.19 -9.84
CA PHE A 103 -15.57 2.43 -8.59
C PHE A 103 -14.75 3.20 -7.56
N ALA A 104 -13.55 3.67 -7.93
CA ALA A 104 -12.69 4.43 -7.04
C ALA A 104 -13.31 5.77 -6.59
N ILE A 105 -14.00 6.49 -7.49
CA ILE A 105 -14.70 7.74 -7.14
C ILE A 105 -15.83 7.49 -6.14
N VAL A 106 -16.63 6.45 -6.37
CA VAL A 106 -17.73 6.08 -5.49
C VAL A 106 -17.19 5.65 -4.12
N GLU A 107 -16.15 4.81 -4.10
CA GLU A 107 -15.46 4.37 -2.89
C GLU A 107 -14.97 5.57 -2.06
N MET A 108 -14.23 6.50 -2.68
CA MET A 108 -13.75 7.72 -2.03
C MET A 108 -14.89 8.57 -1.46
N SER A 109 -15.96 8.74 -2.21
CA SER A 109 -17.10 9.58 -1.83
C SER A 109 -17.85 8.98 -0.64
N VAL A 110 -18.15 7.68 -0.73
CA VAL A 110 -18.92 6.92 0.25
C VAL A 110 -18.15 6.77 1.56
N MET A 111 -16.83 6.58 1.49
CA MET A 111 -15.99 6.44 2.68
C MET A 111 -15.99 7.70 3.58
N VAL A 112 -16.08 8.90 2.98
CA VAL A 112 -16.21 10.15 3.76
C VAL A 112 -17.55 10.20 4.52
N PHE A 113 -18.63 9.72 3.90
CA PHE A 113 -19.93 9.62 4.56
C PHE A 113 -19.93 8.59 5.68
N TYR A 114 -19.41 7.38 5.43
CA TYR A 114 -19.32 6.33 6.45
C TYR A 114 -18.37 6.70 7.59
N GLY A 115 -17.25 7.38 7.33
CA GLY A 115 -16.37 7.87 8.37
C GLY A 115 -17.10 8.82 9.34
N ARG A 116 -17.87 9.78 8.79
CA ARG A 116 -18.69 10.69 9.61
C ARG A 116 -19.86 10.01 10.30
N ALA A 117 -20.49 9.04 9.64
CA ALA A 117 -21.59 8.27 10.23
C ALA A 117 -21.09 7.41 11.39
N ALA A 118 -19.95 6.73 11.23
CA ALA A 118 -19.28 5.98 12.28
C ALA A 118 -18.92 6.88 13.46
N ASP A 119 -18.45 8.10 13.19
CA ASP A 119 -18.15 9.08 14.23
C ASP A 119 -19.37 9.49 15.06
N ARG A 120 -20.52 9.71 14.42
CA ARG A 120 -21.78 10.10 15.07
C ARG A 120 -22.42 8.94 15.83
N ILE A 121 -22.45 7.75 15.22
CA ILE A 121 -23.03 6.54 15.82
C ILE A 121 -22.28 6.16 17.08
N ALA A 122 -20.94 6.21 17.06
CA ALA A 122 -20.13 5.95 18.24
C ALA A 122 -20.30 7.00 19.35
N GLN A 123 -20.63 8.25 19.02
CA GLN A 123 -20.97 9.26 20.05
C GLN A 123 -22.34 9.01 20.68
N LEU A 124 -23.29 8.44 19.92
CA LEU A 124 -24.63 8.12 20.40
C LEU A 124 -24.69 6.84 21.24
N LEU A 125 -23.71 5.94 21.09
CA LEU A 125 -23.72 4.60 21.69
C LEU A 125 -23.09 4.48 23.09
N ASP A 126 -22.67 5.57 23.76
CA ASP A 126 -22.24 5.47 25.17
C ASP A 126 -22.99 6.42 26.12
N PRO A 127 -23.69 5.82 27.12
CA PRO A 127 -23.03 5.64 28.43
C PRO A 127 -22.91 4.20 28.96
N VAL A 128 -23.38 3.15 28.28
CA VAL A 128 -23.39 1.79 28.88
C VAL A 128 -22.96 0.64 27.95
N LYS A 129 -22.76 0.81 26.64
CA LYS A 129 -22.40 -0.32 25.76
C LYS A 129 -21.53 0.08 24.57
N ARG A 130 -20.21 0.14 24.81
CA ARG A 130 -19.11 -0.56 24.10
C ARG A 130 -19.35 -0.79 22.59
N PHE A 131 -19.60 0.27 21.84
CA PHE A 131 -19.53 0.25 20.38
C PHE A 131 -18.79 1.49 19.91
N GLY A 132 -17.62 1.27 19.33
CA GLY A 132 -16.98 2.28 18.54
C GLY A 132 -15.99 1.70 17.54
N LYS A 133 -15.10 2.57 17.08
CA LYS A 133 -14.96 3.02 15.71
C LYS A 133 -13.88 2.23 14.98
N TRP A 134 -14.27 1.60 13.89
CA TRP A 134 -13.35 1.25 12.82
C TRP A 134 -13.86 1.94 11.55
N SER A 135 -13.16 2.99 11.11
CA SER A 135 -13.25 3.40 9.72
C SER A 135 -12.45 2.38 8.90
N ALA A 136 -12.96 1.95 7.75
CA ALA A 136 -12.22 1.04 6.86
C ALA A 136 -10.86 1.63 6.43
N PHE A 137 -10.63 2.94 6.61
CA PHE A 137 -9.33 3.59 6.45
C PHE A 137 -8.29 3.18 7.51
N ASP A 138 -8.69 2.89 8.75
CA ASP A 138 -7.77 2.57 9.85
C ASP A 138 -7.13 1.19 9.68
N VAL A 139 -7.83 0.27 8.99
CA VAL A 139 -7.30 -1.05 8.64
C VAL A 139 -6.10 -0.93 7.70
N LEU A 140 -6.11 0.04 6.79
CA LEU A 140 -4.98 0.28 5.88
C LEU A 140 -3.74 0.87 6.57
N VAL A 141 -3.92 1.53 7.73
CA VAL A 141 -2.82 2.07 8.55
C VAL A 141 -2.22 0.99 9.45
N VAL A 142 -3.03 0.04 9.93
CA VAL A 142 -2.59 -1.11 10.74
C VAL A 142 -1.71 -2.08 9.95
N PHE A 143 -1.77 -2.07 8.62
CA PHE A 143 -0.94 -2.91 7.75
C PHE A 143 0.36 -2.27 7.26
N SER A 144 0.78 -1.13 7.82
CA SER A 144 2.19 -0.75 7.76
C SER A 144 2.96 -1.66 8.73
N PRO A 145 3.84 -2.58 8.27
CA PRO A 145 4.69 -3.30 9.20
C PRO A 145 5.50 -2.26 9.96
N GLU A 146 5.49 -2.34 11.29
CA GLU A 146 6.17 -1.45 12.27
C GLU A 146 5.34 -0.36 12.98
N ALA A 147 4.03 -0.54 13.16
CA ALA A 147 3.36 -0.01 14.36
C ALA A 147 3.64 -0.92 15.58
N GLY A 148 4.93 -1.05 15.93
CA GLY A 148 5.40 -1.82 17.08
C GLY A 148 6.30 -0.96 17.95
N HIS A 149 5.92 -0.84 19.22
CA HIS A 149 6.75 -0.29 20.28
C HIS A 149 8.15 -0.97 20.27
N PRO A 150 9.24 -0.26 20.63
CA PRO A 150 10.58 -0.84 20.67
C PRO A 150 10.72 -1.72 21.92
N SER A 151 10.07 -2.87 21.93
CA SER A 151 10.29 -3.93 22.93
C SER A 151 10.15 -5.29 22.25
N SER A 152 11.30 -5.82 21.82
CA SER A 152 11.59 -7.18 21.29
C SER A 152 10.50 -7.88 20.43
N PRO A 153 10.78 -8.25 19.16
CA PRO A 153 9.84 -9.01 18.36
C PRO A 153 9.62 -10.41 18.96
N THR A 154 8.44 -10.67 19.53
CA THR A 154 8.01 -12.02 19.87
C THR A 154 7.84 -12.83 18.58
N HIS A 155 8.35 -14.07 18.55
CA HIS A 155 8.28 -14.98 17.39
C HIS A 155 6.86 -15.16 16.80
N THR A 156 5.82 -14.91 17.60
CA THR A 156 4.41 -15.00 17.24
C THR A 156 3.95 -13.90 16.29
N SER A 157 4.47 -12.67 16.42
CA SER A 157 4.11 -11.52 15.58
C SER A 157 4.59 -11.71 14.13
N VAL A 158 5.84 -12.13 13.93
CA VAL A 158 6.42 -12.31 12.59
C VAL A 158 5.71 -13.41 11.80
N ARG A 159 5.31 -14.51 12.46
CA ARG A 159 4.54 -15.58 11.82
C ARG A 159 3.15 -15.12 11.37
N GLN A 160 2.53 -14.20 12.10
CA GLN A 160 1.21 -13.67 11.76
C GLN A 160 1.29 -12.70 10.58
N VAL A 161 2.24 -11.76 10.59
CA VAL A 161 2.48 -10.84 9.46
C VAL A 161 2.70 -11.63 8.17
N LYS A 162 3.53 -12.68 8.19
CA LYS A 162 3.74 -13.56 7.03
C LYS A 162 2.46 -14.23 6.53
N ARG A 163 1.60 -14.70 7.43
CA ARG A 163 0.33 -15.36 7.07
C ARG A 163 -0.66 -14.37 6.48
N VAL A 164 -0.75 -13.17 7.03
CA VAL A 164 -1.67 -12.14 6.51
C VAL A 164 -1.23 -11.66 5.14
N THR A 165 0.05 -11.34 4.94
CA THR A 165 0.56 -10.94 3.61
C THR A 165 0.39 -12.03 2.55
N LEU A 166 0.60 -13.31 2.90
CA LEU A 166 0.38 -14.42 1.97
C LEU A 166 -1.11 -14.55 1.61
N PHE A 167 -2.01 -14.34 2.57
CA PHE A 167 -3.44 -14.41 2.36
C PHE A 167 -3.99 -13.20 1.59
N GLU A 168 -3.45 -12.01 1.81
CA GLU A 168 -3.72 -10.81 0.98
C GLU A 168 -3.35 -11.03 -0.47
N ALA A 169 -2.20 -11.65 -0.76
CA ALA A 169 -1.81 -12.00 -2.13
C ALA A 169 -2.80 -12.97 -2.79
N LEU A 170 -3.34 -13.94 -2.04
CA LEU A 170 -4.39 -14.81 -2.55
C LEU A 170 -5.68 -14.04 -2.85
N ASN A 171 -6.06 -13.06 -2.04
CA ASN A 171 -7.25 -12.25 -2.29
C ASN A 171 -7.08 -11.24 -3.43
N ASN A 172 -5.92 -10.60 -3.53
CA ASN A 172 -5.57 -9.70 -4.64
C ASN A 172 -5.49 -10.43 -5.99
N SER A 173 -5.47 -11.76 -6.01
CA SER A 173 -5.43 -12.56 -7.24
C SER A 173 -6.78 -12.82 -7.90
N SER A 174 -7.87 -12.71 -7.13
CA SER A 174 -9.25 -12.98 -7.60
C SER A 174 -9.45 -14.30 -8.37
N LEU A 175 -8.78 -15.39 -7.96
CA LEU A 175 -9.01 -16.73 -8.54
C LEU A 175 -10.49 -17.10 -8.60
N LEU A 176 -11.26 -16.71 -7.57
CA LEU A 176 -12.72 -16.89 -7.51
C LEU A 176 -13.44 -16.24 -8.69
N GLY A 177 -13.03 -15.04 -9.10
CA GLY A 177 -13.64 -14.31 -10.20
C GLY A 177 -13.55 -15.06 -11.52
N GLY A 178 -12.34 -15.50 -11.90
CA GLY A 178 -12.11 -16.19 -13.17
C GLY A 178 -12.53 -17.66 -13.17
N LEU A 179 -12.42 -18.36 -12.04
CA LEU A 179 -12.81 -19.77 -11.96
C LEU A 179 -14.33 -19.97 -11.99
N LEU A 180 -15.08 -19.04 -11.40
CA LEU A 180 -16.54 -19.09 -11.30
C LEU A 180 -17.23 -18.31 -12.42
N ALA A 181 -16.48 -17.60 -13.28
CA ALA A 181 -17.02 -16.94 -14.46
C ALA A 181 -17.67 -17.97 -15.40
N ARG A 182 -18.85 -17.64 -15.93
CA ARG A 182 -19.62 -18.47 -16.87
C ARG A 182 -19.83 -19.90 -16.36
N PRO A 183 -20.43 -20.09 -15.19
CA PRO A 183 -20.50 -21.40 -14.54
C PRO A 183 -21.35 -22.41 -15.32
N ALA A 184 -22.31 -21.94 -16.13
CA ALA A 184 -23.08 -22.79 -17.03
C ALA A 184 -22.23 -23.43 -18.15
N ASP A 185 -21.16 -22.76 -18.58
CA ASP A 185 -20.23 -23.24 -19.60
C ASP A 185 -19.11 -24.08 -18.97
N VAL A 186 -18.57 -23.62 -17.84
CA VAL A 186 -17.43 -24.25 -17.16
C VAL A 186 -17.83 -25.49 -16.37
N TYR A 187 -18.99 -25.48 -15.72
CA TYR A 187 -19.51 -26.55 -14.86
C TYR A 187 -20.91 -26.97 -15.30
N PRO A 188 -21.06 -27.51 -16.52
CA PRO A 188 -22.38 -27.76 -17.11
C PRO A 188 -23.20 -28.78 -16.31
N GLY A 189 -22.58 -29.73 -15.62
CA GLY A 189 -23.30 -30.69 -14.77
C GLY A 189 -24.06 -30.04 -13.60
N LEU A 190 -23.58 -28.91 -13.08
CA LEU A 190 -24.15 -28.24 -11.91
C LEU A 190 -25.06 -27.06 -12.28
N PHE A 191 -24.72 -26.31 -13.33
CA PHE A 191 -25.38 -25.02 -13.60
C PHE A 191 -26.09 -24.92 -14.96
N ARG A 192 -25.97 -25.92 -15.84
CA ARG A 192 -26.60 -25.85 -17.18
C ARG A 192 -28.12 -25.71 -17.13
N ASN A 193 -28.77 -26.30 -16.14
CA ASN A 193 -30.23 -26.25 -15.98
C ASN A 193 -30.71 -25.04 -15.17
N VAL A 194 -29.80 -24.22 -14.65
CA VAL A 194 -30.15 -23.04 -13.86
C VAL A 194 -30.22 -21.82 -14.78
N GLY A 195 -31.44 -21.36 -15.09
CA GLY A 195 -31.67 -20.25 -16.02
C GLY A 195 -30.94 -18.95 -15.64
N LEU A 196 -30.83 -18.66 -14.33
CA LEU A 196 -30.16 -17.47 -13.81
C LEU A 196 -28.72 -17.34 -14.32
N PHE A 197 -27.92 -18.41 -14.26
CA PHE A 197 -26.50 -18.36 -14.63
C PHE A 197 -26.24 -18.44 -16.13
N ARG A 198 -27.26 -18.79 -16.91
CA ARG A 198 -27.22 -18.64 -18.38
C ARG A 198 -27.52 -17.21 -18.80
N GLN A 199 -28.51 -16.59 -18.16
CA GLN A 199 -28.88 -15.20 -18.44
C GLN A 199 -27.85 -14.20 -17.88
N PHE A 200 -27.27 -14.50 -16.72
CA PHE A 200 -26.27 -13.68 -16.04
C PHE A 200 -25.00 -14.51 -15.74
N PRO A 201 -24.08 -14.66 -16.71
CA PRO A 201 -22.92 -15.55 -16.59
C PRO A 201 -21.91 -15.16 -15.50
N TYR A 202 -21.96 -13.91 -15.02
CA TYR A 202 -21.08 -13.37 -13.98
C TYR A 202 -21.79 -13.16 -12.63
N ALA A 203 -23.04 -13.62 -12.49
CA ALA A 203 -23.78 -13.52 -11.22
C ALA A 203 -23.17 -14.38 -10.11
N LEU A 204 -22.70 -15.59 -10.42
CA LEU A 204 -22.13 -16.49 -9.41
C LEU A 204 -20.88 -15.92 -8.71
N PRO A 205 -19.82 -15.47 -9.41
CA PRO A 205 -18.63 -14.92 -8.75
C PRO A 205 -18.96 -13.68 -7.91
N THR A 206 -19.87 -12.83 -8.40
CA THR A 206 -20.28 -11.60 -7.68
C THR A 206 -21.14 -11.90 -6.46
N MET A 207 -22.05 -12.87 -6.53
CA MET A 207 -22.84 -13.33 -5.37
C MET A 207 -21.95 -13.91 -4.28
N ILE A 208 -20.94 -14.72 -4.63
CA ILE A 208 -20.01 -15.31 -3.67
C ILE A 208 -19.13 -14.23 -3.03
N ALA A 209 -18.57 -13.31 -3.83
CA ALA A 209 -17.82 -12.18 -3.30
C ALA A 209 -18.67 -11.34 -2.33
N GLY A 210 -19.91 -11.00 -2.71
CA GLY A 210 -20.84 -10.27 -1.86
C GLY A 210 -21.21 -11.02 -0.57
N ALA A 211 -21.42 -12.33 -0.64
CA ALA A 211 -21.68 -13.16 0.54
C ALA A 211 -20.49 -13.20 1.50
N LEU A 212 -19.26 -13.26 0.98
CA LEU A 212 -18.04 -13.21 1.79
C LEU A 212 -17.87 -11.85 2.46
N CYS A 213 -18.13 -10.75 1.75
CA CYS A 213 -18.12 -9.41 2.34
C CYS A 213 -19.21 -9.25 3.42
N PHE A 214 -20.42 -9.73 3.16
CA PHE A 214 -21.51 -9.70 4.13
C PHE A 214 -21.17 -10.51 5.39
N LEU A 215 -20.58 -11.70 5.21
CA LEU A 215 -20.13 -12.53 6.32
C LEU A 215 -19.03 -11.82 7.12
N ALA A 216 -18.08 -11.15 6.46
CA ALA A 216 -17.05 -10.37 7.13
C ALA A 216 -17.66 -9.26 7.99
N VAL A 217 -18.64 -8.50 7.46
CA VAL A 217 -19.36 -7.47 8.21
C VAL A 217 -20.11 -8.07 9.41
N LEU A 218 -20.79 -9.20 9.22
CA LEU A 218 -21.50 -9.88 10.30
C LEU A 218 -20.55 -10.33 11.41
N VAL A 219 -19.41 -10.90 11.05
CA VAL A 219 -18.36 -11.32 11.98
C VAL A 219 -17.78 -10.12 12.73
N SER A 220 -17.52 -8.99 12.05
CA SER A 220 -17.12 -7.74 12.70
C SER A 220 -18.12 -7.30 13.75
N ALA A 221 -19.41 -7.24 13.37
CA ALA A 221 -20.47 -6.71 14.21
C ALA A 221 -20.69 -7.55 15.48
N LEU A 222 -20.46 -8.86 15.40
CA LEU A 222 -20.72 -9.79 16.52
C LEU A 222 -19.51 -10.04 17.42
N PHE A 223 -18.29 -10.02 16.88
CA PHE A 223 -17.10 -10.51 17.58
C PHE A 223 -15.99 -9.47 17.78
N LEU A 224 -15.97 -8.38 17.01
CA LEU A 224 -14.96 -7.34 17.18
C LEU A 224 -15.29 -6.49 18.41
N ARG A 225 -14.35 -6.38 19.34
CA ARG A 225 -14.48 -5.58 20.56
C ARG A 225 -13.84 -4.22 20.32
N GLU A 226 -14.53 -3.16 20.74
CA GLU A 226 -13.97 -1.81 20.76
C GLU A 226 -12.79 -1.74 21.75
N THR A 227 -11.70 -1.12 21.31
CA THR A 227 -10.45 -0.95 22.04
C THR A 227 -10.11 0.53 22.32
N LEU A 228 -10.79 1.48 21.68
CA LEU A 228 -10.48 2.89 21.86
C LEU A 228 -11.11 3.48 23.14
N HIS A 229 -10.34 3.49 24.23
CA HIS A 229 -10.67 4.29 25.42
C HIS A 229 -10.19 5.74 25.21
N ARG A 230 -11.12 6.64 24.86
CA ARG A 230 -10.79 8.06 24.74
C ARG A 230 -10.87 8.71 26.11
N ASP A 231 -9.72 8.94 26.74
CA ASP A 231 -9.66 9.65 28.02
C ASP A 231 -10.08 11.12 27.79
N PRO A 232 -11.22 11.58 28.36
CA PRO A 232 -11.70 12.94 28.17
C PRO A 232 -10.78 14.00 28.78
N SER A 233 -9.84 13.61 29.66
CA SER A 233 -8.88 14.53 30.30
C SER A 233 -7.73 14.98 29.40
N VAL A 234 -7.54 14.35 28.23
CA VAL A 234 -6.46 14.66 27.26
C VAL A 234 -6.93 15.64 26.17
N LYS A 235 -8.04 16.35 26.39
CA LYS A 235 -8.61 17.27 25.38
C LYS A 235 -7.85 18.60 25.22
N ASP A 236 -6.99 18.99 26.16
CA ASP A 236 -6.53 20.40 26.26
C ASP A 236 -5.00 20.64 26.26
N GLN A 237 -4.16 19.71 25.76
CA GLN A 237 -2.71 19.99 25.65
C GLN A 237 -2.10 19.89 24.26
N PHE A 238 -2.88 19.53 23.23
CA PHE A 238 -2.32 19.30 21.90
C PHE A 238 -2.82 20.38 20.93
N GLN A 239 -1.91 21.28 20.56
CA GLN A 239 -2.09 22.14 19.39
C GLN A 239 -2.26 21.23 18.18
N ALA A 240 -3.48 21.12 17.65
CA ALA A 240 -3.76 20.38 16.44
C ALA A 240 -2.98 21.04 15.29
N THR A 241 -1.82 20.47 14.94
CA THR A 241 -1.04 20.94 13.80
C THR A 241 -1.93 20.88 12.56
N SER A 242 -2.09 22.02 11.90
CA SER A 242 -2.99 22.10 10.75
C SER A 242 -2.48 21.18 9.65
N THR A 243 -3.37 20.46 8.96
CA THR A 243 -3.02 19.64 7.78
C THR A 243 -2.20 20.44 6.76
N TRP A 244 -2.46 21.75 6.67
CA TRP A 244 -1.73 22.67 5.82
C TRP A 244 -0.30 22.94 6.29
N GLU A 245 -0.07 23.01 7.60
CA GLU A 245 1.27 23.16 8.18
C GLU A 245 2.11 21.91 7.92
N ILE A 246 1.49 20.73 8.01
CA ILE A 246 2.14 19.45 7.68
C ILE A 246 2.54 19.41 6.20
N LEU A 247 1.66 19.87 5.30
CA LEU A 247 1.97 19.89 3.86
C LEU A 247 3.14 20.83 3.53
N LYS A 248 3.27 21.95 4.26
CA LYS A 248 4.37 22.91 4.14
C LYS A 248 5.67 22.44 4.79
N ALA A 249 5.64 21.37 5.58
CA ALA A 249 6.84 20.85 6.22
C ALA A 249 7.86 20.39 5.16
N PRO A 250 9.17 20.56 5.45
CA PRO A 250 10.22 20.33 4.47
C PRO A 250 10.20 18.89 3.94
N GLY A 251 10.00 18.74 2.64
CA GLY A 251 10.04 17.46 1.94
C GLY A 251 8.72 16.68 1.90
N VAL A 252 7.71 17.02 2.71
CA VAL A 252 6.44 16.27 2.75
C VAL A 252 5.74 16.32 1.39
N ALA A 253 5.56 17.52 0.81
CA ALA A 253 4.92 17.67 -0.50
C ALA A 253 5.65 16.89 -1.61
N ALA A 254 6.99 16.87 -1.61
CA ALA A 254 7.77 16.12 -2.60
C ALA A 254 7.53 14.62 -2.48
N VAL A 255 7.53 14.07 -1.27
CA VAL A 255 7.25 12.66 -0.99
C VAL A 255 5.81 12.30 -1.37
N LEU A 256 4.83 13.17 -1.10
CA LEU A 256 3.44 12.97 -1.52
C LEU A 256 3.28 12.96 -3.05
N LEU A 257 3.97 13.86 -3.77
CA LEU A 257 3.98 13.88 -5.24
C LEU A 257 4.62 12.62 -5.82
N LEU A 258 5.72 12.14 -5.24
CA LEU A 258 6.34 10.87 -5.62
C LEU A 258 5.42 9.68 -5.37
N SER A 259 4.74 9.66 -4.22
CA SER A 259 3.74 8.64 -3.91
C SER A 259 2.64 8.61 -4.96
N GLY A 260 2.10 9.78 -5.33
CA GLY A 260 1.12 9.91 -6.40
C GLY A 260 1.64 9.43 -7.76
N HIS A 261 2.88 9.76 -8.13
CA HIS A 261 3.49 9.31 -9.38
C HIS A 261 3.70 7.78 -9.44
N ILE A 262 4.13 7.17 -8.32
CA ILE A 262 4.27 5.70 -8.19
C ILE A 262 2.91 5.02 -8.26
N MET A 263 1.89 5.59 -7.61
CA MET A 263 0.53 5.06 -7.71
C MET A 263 -0.04 5.21 -9.12
N PHE A 264 0.23 6.33 -9.80
CA PHE A 264 -0.30 6.64 -11.13
C PHE A 264 0.17 5.61 -12.15
N GLN A 265 1.48 5.32 -12.16
CA GLN A 265 2.04 4.30 -13.05
C GLN A 265 1.59 2.88 -12.67
N ALA A 266 1.52 2.55 -11.38
CA ALA A 266 1.17 1.20 -10.93
C ALA A 266 -0.27 0.83 -11.32
N ILE A 267 -1.22 1.72 -11.02
CA ILE A 267 -2.64 1.51 -11.35
C ILE A 267 -2.88 1.61 -12.85
N GLY A 268 -2.21 2.56 -13.53
CA GLY A 268 -2.31 2.72 -14.97
C GLY A 268 -1.82 1.48 -15.72
N PHE A 269 -0.68 0.94 -15.31
CA PHE A 269 -0.15 -0.31 -15.84
C PHE A 269 -1.07 -1.49 -15.55
N GLN A 270 -1.55 -1.65 -14.31
CA GLN A 270 -2.47 -2.74 -13.95
C GLN A 270 -3.73 -2.72 -14.81
N SER A 271 -4.35 -1.56 -14.99
CA SER A 271 -5.58 -1.42 -15.78
C SER A 271 -5.32 -1.76 -17.26
N THR A 272 -4.22 -1.24 -17.82
CA THR A 272 -3.81 -1.53 -19.20
C THR A 272 -3.50 -3.02 -19.41
N LEU A 273 -2.84 -3.65 -18.43
CA LEU A 273 -2.47 -5.05 -18.47
C LEU A 273 -3.70 -5.96 -18.58
N LEU A 274 -4.74 -5.69 -17.79
CA LEU A 274 -5.98 -6.48 -17.81
C LEU A 274 -6.69 -6.39 -19.17
N VAL A 275 -6.73 -5.19 -19.76
CA VAL A 275 -7.29 -4.99 -21.10
C VAL A 275 -6.43 -5.71 -22.14
N ALA A 276 -5.10 -5.55 -22.08
CA ALA A 276 -4.18 -6.19 -23.00
C ALA A 276 -4.29 -7.71 -22.97
N TRP A 277 -4.39 -8.33 -21.78
CA TRP A 277 -4.57 -9.77 -21.65
C TRP A 277 -5.85 -10.24 -22.34
N PHE A 278 -6.96 -9.51 -22.18
CA PHE A 278 -8.23 -9.83 -22.82
C PHE A 278 -8.21 -9.64 -24.34
N THR A 279 -7.67 -8.51 -24.83
CA THR A 279 -7.69 -8.13 -26.25
C THR A 279 -7.04 -9.20 -27.13
N SER A 280 -7.54 -9.36 -28.34
CA SER A 280 -7.08 -10.31 -29.34
C SER A 280 -5.66 -10.00 -29.83
N ILE A 281 -4.93 -11.05 -30.19
CA ILE A 281 -3.55 -10.96 -30.67
C ILE A 281 -3.42 -10.03 -31.89
N ASP A 282 -4.41 -10.05 -32.78
CA ASP A 282 -4.47 -9.18 -33.97
C ASP A 282 -4.56 -7.71 -33.57
N LEU A 283 -5.38 -7.39 -32.56
CA LEU A 283 -5.52 -6.07 -31.96
C LEU A 283 -4.43 -5.73 -30.92
N CYS A 284 -3.30 -6.44 -30.93
CA CYS A 284 -2.16 -6.20 -30.06
C CYS A 284 -2.33 -6.65 -28.60
N GLY A 285 -3.30 -7.53 -28.29
CA GLY A 285 -3.44 -8.15 -26.98
C GLY A 285 -2.87 -9.57 -26.89
N PHE A 286 -3.37 -10.38 -25.95
CA PHE A 286 -2.90 -11.75 -25.68
C PHE A 286 -3.98 -12.83 -25.85
N SER A 287 -5.24 -12.48 -26.11
CA SER A 287 -6.38 -13.42 -26.23
C SER A 287 -6.55 -14.36 -25.03
N PHE A 288 -6.28 -13.89 -23.82
CA PHE A 288 -6.43 -14.71 -22.62
C PHE A 288 -7.91 -14.89 -22.26
N SER A 289 -8.26 -16.12 -21.88
CA SER A 289 -9.54 -16.39 -21.21
C SER A 289 -9.56 -15.83 -19.79
N GLU A 290 -10.74 -15.67 -19.21
CA GLU A 290 -10.92 -15.17 -17.84
C GLU A 290 -10.20 -16.03 -16.82
N ARG A 291 -10.13 -17.35 -17.08
CA ARG A 291 -9.36 -18.29 -16.27
C ARG A 291 -7.86 -18.04 -16.34
N ASN A 292 -7.32 -17.83 -17.54
CA ASN A 292 -5.90 -17.57 -17.72
C ASN A 292 -5.51 -16.24 -17.05
N ILE A 293 -6.34 -15.21 -17.19
CA ILE A 293 -6.16 -13.92 -16.50
C ILE A 293 -6.09 -14.16 -14.98
N ALA A 294 -7.06 -14.87 -14.40
CA ALA A 294 -7.07 -15.17 -12.97
C ALA A 294 -5.84 -15.98 -12.50
N ILE A 295 -5.37 -16.95 -13.28
CA ILE A 295 -4.15 -17.72 -12.96
C ILE A 295 -2.92 -16.82 -12.98
N PHE A 296 -2.76 -15.95 -13.99
CA PHE A 296 -1.61 -15.02 -14.03
C PHE A 296 -1.65 -14.00 -12.90
N MET A 297 -2.82 -13.45 -12.58
CA MET A 297 -2.99 -12.59 -11.41
C MET A 297 -2.57 -13.29 -10.12
N LEU A 298 -2.90 -14.58 -9.96
CA LEU A 298 -2.48 -15.39 -8.81
C LEU A 298 -0.97 -15.59 -8.74
N ILE A 299 -0.35 -15.96 -9.85
CA ILE A 299 1.11 -16.17 -9.89
C ILE A 299 1.83 -14.84 -9.59
N ILE A 300 1.38 -13.73 -10.20
CA ILE A 300 1.98 -12.41 -10.01
C ILE A 300 1.78 -11.91 -8.57
N ALA A 301 0.57 -12.02 -8.01
CA ALA A 301 0.30 -11.60 -6.63
C ALA A 301 1.08 -12.45 -5.61
N GLY A 302 1.15 -13.77 -5.83
CA GLY A 302 1.97 -14.66 -5.00
C GLY A 302 3.46 -14.32 -5.07
N SER A 303 3.96 -14.01 -6.27
CA SER A 303 5.35 -13.55 -6.46
C SER A 303 5.60 -12.21 -5.76
N GLN A 304 4.67 -11.25 -5.89
CA GLN A 304 4.76 -9.96 -5.22
C GLN A 304 4.82 -10.12 -3.68
N ALA A 305 4.02 -11.00 -3.10
CA ALA A 305 4.12 -11.32 -1.66
C ALA A 305 5.46 -11.96 -1.31
N ALA A 306 6.00 -12.86 -2.14
CA ALA A 306 7.32 -13.44 -1.93
C ALA A 306 8.43 -12.36 -1.95
N TYR A 307 8.35 -11.41 -2.90
CA TYR A 307 9.23 -10.24 -2.93
C TYR A 307 9.11 -9.41 -1.65
N MET A 308 7.90 -9.12 -1.18
CA MET A 308 7.69 -8.35 0.05
C MET A 308 8.17 -9.06 1.32
N LEU A 309 7.98 -10.37 1.42
CA LEU A 309 8.31 -11.13 2.63
C LEU A 309 9.76 -11.57 2.71
N LEU A 310 10.39 -11.84 1.57
CA LEU A 310 11.72 -12.43 1.49
C LEU A 310 12.74 -11.41 0.96
N VAL A 311 12.46 -10.81 -0.20
CA VAL A 311 13.44 -10.01 -0.93
C VAL A 311 13.55 -8.59 -0.40
N PHE A 312 12.42 -7.96 -0.05
CA PHE A 312 12.38 -6.58 0.42
C PHE A 312 13.21 -6.37 1.70
N PRO A 313 13.07 -7.18 2.77
CA PRO A 313 13.91 -7.01 3.97
C PRO A 313 15.39 -7.16 3.66
N MET A 314 15.76 -8.11 2.79
CA MET A 314 17.15 -8.34 2.39
C MET A 314 17.74 -7.16 1.62
N LEU A 315 17.02 -6.64 0.63
CA LEU A 315 17.47 -5.50 -0.17
C LEU A 315 17.42 -4.20 0.64
N HIS A 316 16.42 -4.02 1.49
CA HIS A 316 16.29 -2.86 2.37
C HIS A 316 17.46 -2.78 3.36
N ARG A 317 17.84 -3.89 4.01
CA ARG A 317 19.02 -3.90 4.89
C ARG A 317 20.32 -3.60 4.16
N ARG A 318 20.47 -4.11 2.92
CA ARG A 318 21.73 -3.97 2.16
C ARG A 318 21.89 -2.61 1.48
N PHE A 319 20.81 -2.06 0.94
CA PHE A 319 20.83 -0.88 0.06
C PHE A 319 20.00 0.30 0.60
N GLY A 320 19.32 0.14 1.73
CA GLY A 320 18.36 1.11 2.25
C GLY A 320 17.08 1.21 1.41
N THR A 321 16.12 1.99 1.88
CA THR A 321 14.87 2.30 1.17
C THR A 321 15.13 2.97 -0.18
N VAL A 322 16.05 3.94 -0.20
CA VAL A 322 16.34 4.71 -1.42
C VAL A 322 17.04 3.86 -2.48
N GLY A 323 17.94 2.96 -2.08
CA GLY A 323 18.55 2.02 -3.02
C GLY A 323 17.53 1.08 -3.66
N VAL A 324 16.57 0.59 -2.87
CA VAL A 324 15.45 -0.23 -3.38
C VAL A 324 14.58 0.58 -4.36
N LEU A 325 14.24 1.83 -4.04
CA LEU A 325 13.47 2.71 -4.95
C LEU A 325 14.16 2.90 -6.30
N TRP A 326 15.46 3.20 -6.29
CA TRP A 326 16.23 3.36 -7.53
C TRP A 326 16.31 2.08 -8.35
N GLY A 327 16.57 0.94 -7.70
CA GLY A 327 16.60 -0.36 -8.38
C GLY A 327 15.27 -0.69 -9.06
N CYS A 328 14.16 -0.47 -8.36
CA CYS A 328 12.83 -0.69 -8.93
C CYS A 328 12.53 0.31 -10.06
N ALA A 329 12.87 1.59 -9.89
CA ALA A 329 12.64 2.62 -10.89
C ALA A 329 13.37 2.36 -12.21
N ILE A 330 14.58 1.80 -12.15
CA ILE A 330 15.32 1.37 -13.34
C ILE A 330 14.69 0.12 -13.96
N ALA A 331 14.22 -0.83 -13.15
CA ALA A 331 13.64 -2.09 -13.62
C ALA A 331 12.23 -1.94 -14.26
N TRP A 332 11.48 -0.90 -13.87
CA TRP A 332 10.11 -0.66 -14.33
C TRP A 332 9.97 -0.58 -15.86
N PRO A 333 10.71 0.27 -16.60
CA PRO A 333 10.64 0.34 -18.06
C PRO A 333 10.93 -0.99 -18.77
N PHE A 334 11.88 -1.78 -18.25
CA PHE A 334 12.19 -3.10 -18.83
C PHE A 334 11.05 -4.08 -18.66
N THR A 335 10.35 -4.03 -17.51
CA THR A 335 9.15 -4.83 -17.29
C THR A 335 8.07 -4.50 -18.32
N ILE A 336 7.83 -3.21 -18.59
CA ILE A 336 6.85 -2.79 -19.60
C ILE A 336 7.26 -3.24 -21.02
N MET A 337 8.57 -3.24 -21.32
CA MET A 337 9.07 -3.67 -22.64
C MET A 337 8.85 -5.17 -22.92
N THR A 338 8.62 -6.00 -21.89
CA THR A 338 8.33 -7.42 -22.09
C THR A 338 6.98 -7.66 -22.80
N PHE A 339 6.02 -6.75 -22.65
CA PHE A 339 4.69 -6.86 -23.24
C PHE A 339 4.67 -6.76 -24.77
N PRO A 340 5.22 -5.70 -25.40
CA PRO A 340 5.29 -5.63 -26.86
C PRO A 340 6.11 -6.80 -27.42
N LEU A 341 7.19 -7.20 -26.74
CA LEU A 341 8.01 -8.35 -27.12
C LEU A 341 7.20 -9.66 -27.14
N PHE A 342 6.40 -9.91 -26.10
CA PHE A 342 5.58 -11.12 -26.02
C PHE A 342 4.39 -11.11 -26.98
N ASN A 343 3.81 -9.94 -27.26
CA ASN A 343 2.81 -9.86 -28.33
C ASN A 343 3.44 -10.22 -29.70
N VAL A 344 4.69 -9.81 -29.96
CA VAL A 344 5.43 -10.25 -31.17
C VAL A 344 5.60 -11.77 -31.20
N PHE A 345 5.89 -12.43 -30.08
CA PHE A 345 5.97 -13.90 -30.04
C PHE A 345 4.65 -14.55 -30.44
N LEU A 346 3.53 -14.06 -29.90
CA LEU A 346 2.21 -14.59 -30.22
C LEU A 346 1.82 -14.35 -31.68
N ARG A 347 2.11 -13.16 -32.24
CA ARG A 347 1.85 -12.85 -33.66
C ARG A 347 2.63 -13.73 -34.64
N ASN A 348 3.83 -14.18 -34.24
CA ASN A 348 4.63 -15.12 -35.04
C ASN A 348 4.27 -16.60 -34.80
N GLY A 349 3.25 -16.88 -33.98
CA GLY A 349 2.84 -18.24 -33.64
C GLY A 349 3.79 -18.97 -32.68
N TRP A 350 4.75 -18.27 -32.05
CA TRP A 350 5.71 -18.84 -31.11
C TRP A 350 5.11 -19.04 -29.71
N ASN A 351 3.97 -19.73 -29.66
CA ASN A 351 3.18 -19.93 -28.44
C ASN A 351 4.00 -20.62 -27.33
N GLY A 352 4.76 -21.66 -27.66
CA GLY A 352 5.59 -22.36 -26.66
C GLY A 352 6.65 -21.46 -26.02
N LEU A 353 7.30 -20.62 -26.82
CA LEU A 353 8.29 -19.65 -26.34
C LEU A 353 7.63 -18.57 -25.48
N PHE A 354 6.47 -18.06 -25.91
CA PHE A 354 5.66 -17.12 -25.11
C PHE A 354 5.36 -17.70 -23.72
N TRP A 355 4.80 -18.90 -23.64
CA TRP A 355 4.43 -19.51 -22.37
C TRP A 355 5.65 -19.81 -21.48
N ALA A 356 6.76 -20.26 -22.07
CA ALA A 356 8.01 -20.49 -21.33
C ALA A 356 8.58 -19.19 -20.74
N CYS A 357 8.59 -18.10 -21.53
CA CYS A 357 9.14 -16.82 -21.10
C CYS A 357 8.20 -16.06 -20.15
N ALA A 358 6.93 -15.91 -20.49
CA ALA A 358 5.97 -15.09 -19.74
C ALA A 358 5.72 -15.64 -18.32
N SER A 359 5.65 -16.96 -18.17
CA SER A 359 5.44 -17.63 -16.88
C SER A 359 6.60 -17.47 -15.89
N ILE A 360 7.78 -17.05 -16.38
CA ILE A 360 8.98 -16.83 -15.55
C ILE A 360 9.25 -15.34 -15.39
N ILE A 361 9.23 -14.60 -16.50
CA ILE A 361 9.63 -13.19 -16.54
C ILE A 361 8.62 -12.30 -15.80
N TRP A 362 7.31 -12.43 -16.05
CA TRP A 362 6.33 -11.56 -15.37
C TRP A 362 6.30 -11.75 -13.84
N PRO A 363 6.38 -12.97 -13.29
CA PRO A 363 6.51 -13.15 -11.85
C PRO A 363 7.79 -12.54 -11.28
N ILE A 364 8.94 -12.66 -11.95
CA ILE A 364 10.19 -12.01 -11.51
C ILE A 364 10.05 -10.49 -11.58
N SER A 365 9.47 -9.97 -12.66
CA SER A 365 9.23 -8.54 -12.85
C SER A 365 8.28 -7.94 -11.82
N SER A 366 7.38 -8.72 -11.20
CA SER A 366 6.48 -8.23 -10.14
C SER A 366 7.22 -7.63 -8.93
N GLY A 367 8.51 -7.95 -8.75
CA GLY A 367 9.36 -7.36 -7.71
C GLY A 367 9.45 -5.83 -7.77
N VAL A 368 9.20 -5.21 -8.94
CA VAL A 368 9.16 -3.75 -9.07
C VAL A 368 8.03 -3.09 -8.26
N MET A 369 7.05 -3.87 -7.77
CA MET A 369 6.03 -3.39 -6.83
C MET A 369 6.58 -3.06 -5.44
N MET A 370 7.82 -3.46 -5.13
CA MET A 370 8.55 -3.05 -3.92
C MET A 370 8.64 -1.54 -3.76
N THR A 371 8.50 -0.78 -4.86
CA THR A 371 8.38 0.68 -4.83
C THR A 371 7.26 1.16 -3.93
N ILE A 372 6.11 0.47 -3.84
CA ILE A 372 4.99 0.89 -2.98
C ILE A 372 5.39 0.83 -1.49
N ALA A 373 5.98 -0.29 -1.06
CA ALA A 373 6.42 -0.45 0.33
C ALA A 373 7.58 0.50 0.66
N ALA A 374 8.55 0.65 -0.24
CA ALA A 374 9.66 1.57 -0.05
C ALA A 374 9.17 3.04 0.04
N MET A 375 8.20 3.42 -0.80
CA MET A 375 7.61 4.76 -0.78
C MET A 375 6.88 5.02 0.54
N GLN A 376 6.19 4.02 1.08
CA GLN A 376 5.52 4.12 2.37
C GLN A 376 6.52 4.39 3.51
N LEU A 377 7.71 3.77 3.48
CA LEU A 377 8.78 4.10 4.43
C LEU A 377 9.28 5.54 4.28
N CYS A 378 9.32 6.07 3.06
CA CYS A 378 9.67 7.48 2.82
C CYS A 378 8.61 8.47 3.34
N VAL A 379 7.32 8.12 3.27
CA VAL A 379 6.22 8.90 3.88
C VAL A 379 6.40 8.99 5.39
N ARG A 380 6.79 7.86 6.01
CA ARG A 380 7.05 7.81 7.45
C ARG A 380 8.26 8.65 7.85
N SER A 381 9.36 8.58 7.11
CA SER A 381 10.59 9.30 7.46
C SER A 381 10.49 10.83 7.35
N VAL A 382 9.61 11.33 6.48
CA VAL A 382 9.39 12.78 6.33
C VAL A 382 8.34 13.33 7.30
N SER A 383 7.70 12.48 8.10
CA SER A 383 6.69 12.91 9.06
C SER A 383 7.35 13.77 10.15
N PRO A 384 6.93 15.04 10.34
CA PRO A 384 7.61 15.99 11.24
C PRO A 384 7.68 15.53 12.70
N SER A 385 6.69 14.74 13.13
CA SER A 385 6.59 14.21 14.48
C SER A 385 5.85 12.88 14.49
N LYS A 386 6.05 12.08 15.54
CA LYS A 386 5.26 10.83 15.75
C LYS A 386 3.75 11.10 15.81
N GLN A 387 3.36 12.30 16.25
CA GLN A 387 1.97 12.73 16.37
C GLN A 387 1.33 13.05 15.00
N THR A 388 2.12 13.52 14.04
CA THR A 388 1.64 13.86 12.69
C THR A 388 1.75 12.70 11.70
N LEU A 389 2.38 11.58 12.09
CA LEU A 389 2.59 10.40 11.24
C LEU A 389 1.29 9.86 10.64
N ALA A 390 0.23 9.73 11.46
CA ALA A 390 -1.07 9.25 10.98
C ALA A 390 -1.68 10.21 9.94
N THR A 391 -1.59 11.52 10.19
CA THR A 391 -2.08 12.56 9.28
C THR A 391 -1.28 12.61 7.97
N THR A 392 0.05 12.49 8.03
CA THR A 392 0.92 12.43 6.85
C THR A 392 0.61 11.19 6.00
N ASN A 393 0.36 10.06 6.64
CA ASN A 393 -0.06 8.85 5.96
C ASN A 393 -1.44 9.00 5.31
N ALA A 394 -2.41 9.58 6.02
CA ALA A 394 -3.74 9.87 5.47
C ALA A 394 -3.68 10.81 4.26
N LEU A 395 -2.76 11.79 4.27
CA LEU A 395 -2.50 12.65 3.11
C LEU A 395 -1.97 11.84 1.91
N ALA A 396 -1.00 10.95 2.13
CA ALA A 396 -0.48 10.08 1.06
C ALA A 396 -1.57 9.18 0.47
N MET A 397 -2.40 8.58 1.33
CA MET A 397 -3.54 7.77 0.90
C MET A 397 -4.58 8.59 0.11
N THR A 398 -4.82 9.84 0.51
CA THR A 398 -5.74 10.75 -0.20
C THR A 398 -5.23 11.05 -1.60
N VAL A 399 -3.93 11.35 -1.76
CA VAL A 399 -3.30 11.54 -3.07
C VAL A 399 -3.43 10.28 -3.92
N ASN A 400 -3.14 9.12 -3.34
CA ASN A 400 -3.22 7.84 -4.03
C ASN A 400 -4.64 7.49 -4.47
N ALA A 401 -5.64 7.79 -3.65
CA ALA A 401 -7.04 7.59 -3.99
C ALA A 401 -7.48 8.51 -5.15
N GLY A 402 -7.11 9.80 -5.11
CA GLY A 402 -7.36 10.71 -6.23
C GLY A 402 -6.71 10.25 -7.54
N VAL A 403 -5.51 9.68 -7.45
CA VAL A 403 -4.81 9.08 -8.58
C VAL A 403 -5.53 7.83 -9.11
N LYS A 404 -5.99 6.94 -8.23
CA LYS A 404 -6.79 5.75 -8.58
C LYS A 404 -8.08 6.12 -9.31
N ALA A 405 -8.71 7.23 -8.93
CA ALA A 405 -9.94 7.71 -9.57
C ALA A 405 -9.76 8.10 -11.05
N ILE A 406 -8.56 8.52 -11.47
CA ILE A 406 -8.33 9.02 -12.84
C ILE A 406 -7.44 8.09 -13.70
N SER A 407 -6.53 7.35 -13.08
CA SER A 407 -5.49 6.61 -13.80
C SER A 407 -6.04 5.52 -14.73
N PRO A 408 -6.97 4.64 -14.30
CA PRO A 408 -7.52 3.59 -15.16
C PRO A 408 -8.14 4.16 -16.44
N ALA A 409 -9.00 5.17 -16.33
CA ALA A 409 -9.63 5.81 -17.48
C ALA A 409 -8.61 6.40 -18.46
N ILE A 410 -7.56 7.08 -17.96
CA ILE A 410 -6.51 7.67 -18.83
C ILE A 410 -5.76 6.57 -19.59
N PHE A 411 -5.20 5.59 -18.87
CA PHE A 411 -4.32 4.59 -19.45
C PHE A 411 -5.04 3.63 -20.41
N THR A 412 -6.22 3.16 -20.02
CA THR A 412 -7.01 2.26 -20.87
C THR A 412 -7.64 2.98 -22.07
N SER A 413 -7.90 4.29 -21.98
CA SER A 413 -8.28 5.10 -23.13
C SER A 413 -7.14 5.30 -24.11
N LEU A 414 -5.92 5.54 -23.60
CA LEU A 414 -4.71 5.60 -24.43
C LEU A 414 -4.43 4.25 -25.11
N TRP A 415 -4.65 3.15 -24.40
CA TRP A 415 -4.64 1.80 -24.96
C TRP A 415 -5.67 1.63 -26.08
N ALA A 416 -6.94 1.92 -25.81
CA ALA A 416 -8.03 1.82 -26.78
C ALA A 416 -7.77 2.69 -28.01
N LEU A 417 -7.21 3.89 -27.84
CA LEU A 417 -6.79 4.75 -28.94
C LEU A 417 -5.69 4.10 -29.80
N GLY A 418 -4.68 3.49 -29.17
CA GLY A 418 -3.63 2.74 -29.86
C GLY A 418 -4.17 1.58 -30.68
N VAL A 419 -5.10 0.82 -30.11
CA VAL A 419 -5.77 -0.30 -30.78
C VAL A 419 -6.67 0.20 -31.91
N ARG A 420 -7.43 1.28 -31.73
CA ARG A 420 -8.31 1.85 -32.77
C ARG A 420 -7.52 2.39 -33.96
N LEU A 421 -6.45 3.15 -33.70
CA LEU A 421 -5.65 3.77 -34.75
C LEU A 421 -4.70 2.78 -35.43
N GLN A 422 -4.49 1.60 -34.84
CA GLN A 422 -3.51 0.60 -35.30
C GLN A 422 -2.10 1.19 -35.50
N TRP A 423 -1.77 2.28 -34.79
CA TRP A 423 -0.46 2.90 -34.87
C TRP A 423 0.59 1.97 -34.27
N LEU A 424 1.73 1.80 -34.96
CA LEU A 424 2.77 0.82 -34.62
C LEU A 424 2.20 -0.61 -34.50
N ASN A 425 1.27 -0.99 -35.38
CA ASN A 425 0.53 -2.27 -35.32
C ASN A 425 -0.19 -2.48 -33.98
N GLY A 426 -0.76 -1.41 -33.40
CA GLY A 426 -1.47 -1.43 -32.11
C GLY A 426 -0.56 -1.36 -30.87
N GLN A 427 0.76 -1.45 -31.04
CA GLN A 427 1.73 -1.45 -29.92
C GLN A 427 1.80 -0.13 -29.17
N PHE A 428 1.23 0.94 -29.73
CA PHE A 428 1.15 2.24 -29.09
C PHE A 428 0.58 2.16 -27.66
N GLY A 429 -0.39 1.26 -27.41
CA GLY A 429 -0.98 1.07 -26.09
C GLY A 429 0.01 0.63 -25.01
N PHE A 430 1.05 -0.14 -25.35
CA PHE A 430 2.13 -0.48 -24.41
C PHE A 430 3.18 0.63 -24.32
N ILE A 431 3.54 1.20 -25.47
CA ILE A 431 4.64 2.15 -25.58
C ILE A 431 4.32 3.45 -24.84
N VAL A 432 3.06 3.87 -24.81
CA VAL A 432 2.64 5.11 -24.12
C VAL A 432 2.88 5.06 -22.61
N VAL A 433 2.96 3.87 -22.00
CA VAL A 433 3.25 3.67 -20.58
C VAL A 433 4.73 3.87 -20.26
N ILE A 434 5.61 3.57 -21.22
CA ILE A 434 7.07 3.56 -21.01
C ILE A 434 7.60 4.93 -20.57
N PRO A 435 7.25 6.08 -21.21
CA PRO A 435 7.70 7.39 -20.76
C PRO A 435 7.34 7.71 -19.31
N PHE A 436 6.13 7.33 -18.85
CA PHE A 436 5.72 7.57 -17.47
C PHE A 436 6.59 6.77 -16.48
N THR A 437 6.93 5.53 -16.81
CA THR A 437 7.84 4.72 -15.99
C THR A 437 9.29 5.18 -16.06
N ALA A 438 9.75 5.66 -17.22
CA ALA A 438 11.10 6.17 -17.43
C ALA A 438 11.32 7.53 -16.73
N LEU A 439 10.24 8.25 -16.41
CA LEU A 439 10.30 9.48 -15.63
C LEU A 439 10.52 9.23 -14.14
N LEU A 440 10.21 8.03 -13.62
CA LEU A 440 10.33 7.71 -12.20
C LEU A 440 11.75 7.96 -11.65
N PRO A 441 12.86 7.49 -12.29
CA PRO A 441 14.21 7.84 -11.89
C PRO A 441 14.48 9.35 -11.78
N VAL A 442 13.90 10.15 -12.68
CA VAL A 442 14.05 11.62 -12.65
C VAL A 442 13.29 12.20 -11.47
N THR A 443 12.05 11.76 -11.23
CA THR A 443 11.27 12.23 -10.06
C THR A 443 11.93 11.84 -8.73
N LEU A 444 12.62 10.70 -8.66
CA LEU A 444 13.39 10.29 -7.48
C LEU A 444 14.54 11.24 -7.13
N LEU A 445 14.98 12.12 -8.05
CA LEU A 445 15.95 13.16 -7.72
C LEU A 445 15.38 14.19 -6.73
N TRP A 446 14.06 14.39 -6.73
CA TRP A 446 13.35 15.30 -5.83
C TRP A 446 13.17 14.75 -4.40
N LEU A 447 13.64 13.53 -4.15
CA LEU A 447 13.57 12.92 -2.83
C LEU A 447 14.34 13.79 -1.80
N PRO A 448 13.72 14.17 -0.67
CA PRO A 448 14.31 15.10 0.29
C PRO A 448 15.63 14.58 0.89
N GLU A 449 16.51 15.51 1.27
CA GLU A 449 17.78 15.15 1.94
C GLU A 449 17.56 14.42 3.25
N THR A 450 16.49 14.71 3.99
CA THR A 450 16.14 14.03 5.25
C THR A 450 16.03 12.52 5.04
N VAL A 451 15.33 12.11 3.98
CA VAL A 451 15.16 10.71 3.59
C VAL A 451 16.50 10.10 3.14
N LYS A 452 17.31 10.85 2.39
CA LYS A 452 18.64 10.38 1.94
C LYS A 452 19.60 10.17 3.11
N ARG A 453 19.60 11.08 4.09
CA ARG A 453 20.45 11.03 5.30
C ARG A 453 20.05 9.89 6.23
N GLU A 454 18.76 9.65 6.44
CA GLU A 454 18.31 8.50 7.27
C GLU A 454 18.79 7.17 6.67
N ASN A 455 18.74 7.02 5.34
CA ASN A 455 19.26 5.85 4.66
C ASN A 455 20.78 5.69 4.83
N ALA A 456 21.54 6.80 4.83
CA ALA A 456 22.98 6.76 5.04
C ALA A 456 23.33 6.40 6.49
N SER A 457 22.60 6.93 7.48
CA SER A 457 22.82 6.66 8.91
C SER A 457 22.63 5.18 9.25
N LYS A 458 21.52 4.57 8.81
CA LYS A 458 21.25 3.14 9.04
C LYS A 458 22.34 2.24 8.45
N LYS A 459 22.92 2.64 7.32
CA LYS A 459 24.00 1.88 6.67
C LYS A 459 25.29 1.86 7.48
N VAL A 460 25.56 2.93 8.24
CA VAL A 460 26.74 3.01 9.13
C VAL A 460 26.51 2.14 10.37
N GLU A 461 25.33 2.22 10.99
CA GLU A 461 24.96 1.38 12.16
C GLU A 461 25.01 -0.12 11.84
N ASP A 462 24.49 -0.57 10.70
CA ASP A 462 24.51 -1.99 10.30
C ASP A 462 25.92 -2.51 9.92
N SER A 463 26.90 -1.60 9.74
CA SER A 463 28.29 -1.94 9.39
C SER A 463 29.27 -1.89 10.57
N SER A 464 28.79 -1.42 11.73
CA SER A 464 29.51 -1.35 13.00
C SER A 464 29.22 -2.60 13.83
#